data_AF-A0A2T1N7C1-F1
#
_entry.id   AF-A0A2T1N7C1-F1
#
_cell.length_a   1.000
_cell.length_b   1.000
_cell.length_c   1.000
_cell.angle_alpha   90.00
_cell.angle_beta   90.00
_cell.angle_gamma   90.00
#
_symmetry.space_group_name_H-M   'P 1'
#
loop_
_entity.id
_entity.type
_entity.pdbx_description
1 polymer ?
#
loop_
_entity_poly.entity_id
_entity_poly.type
_entity_poly.pdbx_seq_one_letter_code
_entity_poly.pdbx_strand_id
1 'polypeptide(L)'
;MRKVIALAITVLLMFSCSEENEFKITTFQAQREGDGVLFNANIYSAQVDENGVITIEGSTSLETITLVAYPQDATSCTGAISVGQGSCYDMQYNASFANFIDENNVLWSTNKIPDESVQVYRPDGMISITAGSLEEGTLSGRFYFNAFNPTGLNSVGFSEGVFNNIPFTTGPTTNYFTCVDAEEQAQQAMIAYNNADLMESAVFEQLCNAYVNALYTQIEFCGDVNGTIQETIDQLTVNNCQLTCEQISDNTATAQSDYNNATLGNTIDMCTRYIQYLNEQIDTCGDPNGDLQAAIDSLDCGDDDGDGVPNSIEDLNNNGDLTDDDTDGDLNADYLDEDDDDDGILTNDELNLDADGNAADTDMDGIPDYLDLDEDNDGILTADEDINADGNPLNDDTDGDGIPNYLDQDDDGDGVFTVYEGMIDTDNDGTPNYLDNDDDGDTILTIYEFIDDDGDGNPVDSQDFDSDGMDDYLDNDDDNDGVPTADENPDPNGDGNPDDAQNSDADSAPDYLDAN
;
A
#
# COMPACT_ATOMS: atom_id res chain seq x y z
N MET A 1 -84.34 -16.07 -81.67
CA MET A 1 -84.16 -14.65 -81.26
C MET A 1 -84.37 -14.62 -79.74
N ARG A 2 -83.50 -14.18 -78.83
CA ARG A 2 -82.20 -13.46 -78.77
C ARG A 2 -81.65 -13.82 -77.36
N LYS A 3 -80.40 -14.30 -77.22
CA LYS A 3 -79.20 -13.61 -76.68
C LYS A 3 -79.38 -12.86 -75.34
N VAL A 4 -78.31 -12.97 -74.53
CA VAL A 4 -77.94 -12.28 -73.26
C VAL A 4 -78.59 -12.94 -72.04
N ILE A 5 -77.89 -13.61 -71.12
CA ILE A 5 -76.87 -13.20 -70.12
C ILE A 5 -76.20 -14.53 -69.68
N ALA A 6 -74.96 -14.95 -69.98
CA ALA A 6 -73.62 -14.36 -69.78
C ALA A 6 -73.43 -13.80 -68.36
N LEU A 7 -72.59 -14.47 -67.56
CA LEU A 7 -72.04 -14.04 -66.25
C LEU A 7 -72.72 -14.62 -64.99
N ALA A 8 -72.52 -15.91 -64.70
CA ALA A 8 -72.69 -16.46 -63.33
C ALA A 8 -72.08 -17.86 -63.09
N ILE A 9 -71.56 -18.58 -64.09
CA ILE A 9 -71.11 -19.98 -63.92
C ILE A 9 -69.75 -20.19 -64.61
N THR A 10 -68.77 -19.35 -64.27
CA THR A 10 -67.36 -19.53 -64.64
C THR A 10 -66.42 -18.91 -63.60
N VAL A 11 -66.78 -19.00 -62.32
CA VAL A 11 -65.91 -18.68 -61.16
C VAL A 11 -65.94 -19.86 -60.18
N LEU A 12 -65.90 -21.08 -60.73
CA LEU A 12 -65.90 -22.32 -59.94
C LEU A 12 -64.80 -23.28 -60.45
N LEU A 13 -63.64 -22.75 -60.83
CA LEU A 13 -62.52 -23.56 -61.31
C LEU A 13 -61.11 -22.98 -61.04
N MET A 14 -60.92 -22.10 -60.04
CA MET A 14 -59.56 -21.78 -59.55
C MET A 14 -59.62 -21.31 -58.10
N PHE A 15 -59.63 -22.26 -57.16
CA PHE A 15 -59.05 -22.15 -55.82
C PHE A 15 -58.93 -23.59 -55.28
N SER A 16 -58.04 -24.37 -55.92
CA SER A 16 -57.35 -25.40 -55.15
C SER A 16 -56.37 -24.65 -54.26
N CYS A 17 -56.57 -24.71 -52.94
CA CYS A 17 -55.49 -24.45 -52.00
C CYS A 17 -54.34 -25.38 -52.39
N SER A 18 -53.24 -24.81 -52.89
CA SER A 18 -51.94 -25.37 -52.54
C SER A 18 -51.81 -25.19 -51.03
N GLU A 19 -51.73 -26.28 -50.29
CA GLU A 19 -51.09 -26.24 -48.97
C GLU A 19 -49.68 -25.71 -49.21
N GLU A 20 -49.44 -24.47 -48.82
CA GLU A 20 -48.07 -24.04 -48.55
C GLU A 20 -47.65 -24.79 -47.29
N ASN A 21 -46.65 -25.66 -47.43
CA ASN A 21 -45.88 -26.15 -46.30
C ASN A 21 -45.22 -24.93 -45.65
N GLU A 22 -45.89 -24.38 -44.65
CA GLU A 22 -45.30 -23.45 -43.70
C GLU A 22 -44.22 -24.24 -42.94
N PHE A 23 -43.00 -24.23 -43.48
CA PHE A 23 -41.82 -24.70 -42.76
C PHE A 23 -41.74 -23.81 -41.51
N LYS A 24 -42.11 -24.37 -40.35
CA LYS A 24 -41.69 -23.85 -39.06
C LYS A 24 -40.16 -23.80 -39.08
N ILE A 25 -39.60 -22.63 -39.36
CA ILE A 25 -38.16 -22.42 -39.21
C ILE A 25 -37.92 -22.40 -37.71
N THR A 26 -37.40 -23.48 -37.15
CA THR A 26 -37.07 -23.60 -35.73
C THR A 26 -35.95 -22.63 -35.38
N THR A 27 -36.15 -21.87 -34.30
CA THR A 27 -35.36 -20.69 -33.94
C THR A 27 -34.00 -21.02 -33.30
N PHE A 28 -33.85 -22.16 -32.61
CA PHE A 28 -32.57 -22.64 -32.10
C PHE A 28 -32.53 -24.18 -32.18
N GLN A 29 -31.57 -24.73 -32.94
CA GLN A 29 -31.42 -26.17 -33.10
C GLN A 29 -29.97 -26.57 -33.37
N ALA A 30 -29.61 -27.81 -33.04
CA ALA A 30 -28.35 -28.44 -33.42
C ALA A 30 -28.49 -29.96 -33.51
N GLN A 31 -27.62 -30.62 -34.26
CA GLN A 31 -27.56 -32.07 -34.31
C GLN A 31 -26.48 -32.57 -33.35
N ARG A 32 -26.85 -33.44 -32.41
CA ARG A 32 -25.88 -34.09 -31.53
C ARG A 32 -25.10 -35.14 -32.30
N GLU A 33 -23.79 -35.07 -32.18
CA GLU A 33 -22.86 -36.00 -32.83
C GLU A 33 -22.86 -37.35 -32.10
N GLY A 34 -22.71 -38.44 -32.86
CA GLY A 34 -22.75 -39.81 -32.35
C GLY A 34 -24.11 -40.49 -32.50
N ASP A 35 -25.19 -39.91 -31.97
CA ASP A 35 -26.55 -40.47 -32.05
C ASP A 35 -27.44 -39.80 -33.12
N GLY A 36 -27.03 -38.63 -33.62
CA GLY A 36 -27.75 -37.87 -34.65
C GLY A 36 -29.07 -37.28 -34.16
N VAL A 37 -29.31 -37.26 -32.85
CA VAL A 37 -30.53 -36.71 -32.25
C VAL A 37 -30.53 -35.19 -32.42
N LEU A 38 -31.69 -34.65 -32.81
CA LEU A 38 -31.85 -33.22 -32.99
C LEU A 38 -32.15 -32.55 -31.64
N PHE A 39 -31.25 -31.69 -31.19
CA PHE A 39 -31.53 -30.74 -30.13
C PHE A 39 -32.39 -29.61 -30.70
N ASN A 40 -33.57 -29.41 -30.12
CA ASN A 40 -34.51 -28.41 -30.57
C ASN A 40 -35.04 -27.65 -29.36
N ALA A 41 -34.59 -26.41 -29.19
CA ALA A 41 -34.91 -25.63 -28.01
C ALA A 41 -36.37 -25.17 -28.04
N ASN A 42 -37.07 -25.34 -26.91
CA ASN A 42 -38.41 -24.78 -26.71
C ASN A 42 -38.36 -23.39 -26.08
N ILE A 43 -37.25 -23.07 -25.41
CA ILE A 43 -36.96 -21.80 -24.76
C ILE A 43 -35.61 -21.34 -25.28
N TYR A 44 -35.52 -20.08 -25.68
CA TYR A 44 -34.27 -19.50 -26.15
C TYR A 44 -34.21 -18.02 -25.78
N SER A 45 -33.02 -17.55 -25.50
CA SER A 45 -32.75 -16.16 -25.15
C SER A 45 -31.35 -15.78 -25.60
N ALA A 46 -31.14 -14.49 -25.86
CA ALA A 46 -29.82 -13.93 -26.00
C ALA A 46 -29.66 -12.70 -25.10
N GLN A 47 -28.44 -12.44 -24.67
CA GLN A 47 -28.08 -11.25 -23.92
C GLN A 47 -26.79 -10.68 -24.48
N VAL A 48 -26.70 -9.35 -24.50
CA VAL A 48 -25.46 -8.62 -24.76
C VAL A 48 -25.20 -7.72 -23.57
N ASP A 49 -24.05 -7.89 -22.93
CA ASP A 49 -23.69 -7.06 -21.77
C ASP A 49 -23.01 -5.74 -22.18
N GLU A 50 -22.65 -4.91 -21.20
CA GLU A 50 -22.01 -3.61 -21.39
C GLU A 50 -20.60 -3.71 -21.99
N ASN A 51 -19.94 -4.85 -21.82
CA ASN A 51 -18.62 -5.15 -22.38
C ASN A 51 -18.72 -5.77 -23.79
N GLY A 52 -19.93 -6.01 -24.29
CA GLY A 52 -20.20 -6.60 -25.60
C GLY A 52 -20.16 -8.13 -25.64
N VAL A 53 -20.06 -8.81 -24.49
CA VAL A 53 -20.12 -10.27 -24.42
C VAL A 53 -21.52 -10.74 -24.79
N ILE A 54 -21.58 -11.69 -25.72
CA ILE A 54 -22.83 -12.22 -26.24
C ILE A 54 -23.06 -13.59 -25.61
N THR A 55 -24.18 -13.73 -24.90
CA THR A 55 -24.66 -15.01 -24.37
C THR A 55 -25.88 -15.45 -25.15
N ILE A 56 -25.89 -16.68 -25.65
CA ILE A 56 -27.03 -17.27 -26.34
C ILE A 56 -27.36 -18.60 -25.66
N GLU A 57 -28.60 -18.74 -25.20
CA GLU A 57 -29.08 -19.96 -24.57
C GLU A 57 -30.22 -20.58 -25.38
N GLY A 58 -30.15 -21.89 -25.55
CA GLY A 58 -31.25 -22.72 -26.03
C GLY A 58 -31.49 -23.87 -25.05
N SER A 59 -32.73 -24.00 -24.58
CA SER A 59 -33.11 -24.97 -23.56
C SER A 59 -34.30 -25.82 -24.02
N THR A 60 -34.22 -27.13 -23.75
CA THR A 60 -35.35 -28.06 -23.81
C THR A 60 -35.99 -28.18 -22.42
N SER A 61 -36.82 -29.19 -22.19
CA SER A 61 -37.33 -29.48 -20.84
C SER A 61 -36.32 -30.15 -19.92
N LEU A 62 -35.19 -30.65 -20.45
CA LEU A 62 -34.23 -31.48 -19.72
C LEU A 62 -32.76 -31.12 -19.99
N GLU A 63 -32.46 -30.43 -21.08
CA GLU A 63 -31.10 -30.17 -21.55
C GLU A 63 -30.96 -28.69 -21.94
N THR A 64 -29.78 -28.11 -21.74
CA THR A 64 -29.49 -26.70 -22.06
C THR A 64 -28.16 -26.58 -22.80
N ILE A 65 -28.14 -25.78 -23.87
CA ILE A 65 -26.93 -25.33 -24.55
C ILE A 65 -26.78 -23.83 -24.28
N THR A 66 -25.62 -23.44 -23.75
CA THR A 66 -25.23 -22.05 -23.55
C THR A 66 -23.99 -21.75 -24.38
N LEU A 67 -24.04 -20.71 -25.20
CA LEU A 67 -22.94 -20.23 -26.02
C LEU A 67 -22.53 -18.85 -25.51
N VAL A 68 -21.25 -18.66 -25.21
CA VAL A 68 -20.71 -17.38 -24.74
C VAL A 68 -19.61 -16.93 -25.70
N ALA A 69 -19.76 -15.74 -26.27
CA ALA A 69 -18.84 -15.15 -27.23
C ALA A 69 -18.25 -13.85 -26.66
N TYR A 70 -16.94 -13.87 -26.42
CA TYR A 70 -16.19 -12.72 -25.93
C TYR A 70 -15.67 -11.87 -27.09
N PRO A 71 -15.87 -10.54 -27.09
CA PRO A 71 -15.47 -9.66 -28.18
C PRO A 71 -13.99 -9.72 -28.56
N GLN A 72 -13.11 -9.99 -27.59
CA GLN A 72 -11.67 -10.11 -27.81
C GLN A 72 -11.28 -11.26 -28.74
N ASP A 73 -12.16 -12.27 -28.89
CA ASP A 73 -11.91 -13.43 -29.74
C ASP A 73 -12.52 -13.26 -31.14
N ALA A 74 -13.18 -12.13 -31.39
CA ALA A 74 -13.88 -11.87 -32.63
C ALA A 74 -12.89 -11.74 -33.80
N THR A 75 -13.01 -12.63 -34.78
CA THR A 75 -12.28 -12.56 -36.04
C THR A 75 -13.22 -12.38 -37.23
N SER A 76 -12.74 -11.76 -38.31
CA SER A 76 -13.51 -11.62 -39.54
C SER A 76 -13.50 -12.93 -40.33
N CYS A 77 -14.66 -13.55 -40.53
CA CYS A 77 -14.77 -14.85 -41.20
C CYS A 77 -14.46 -14.71 -42.71
N THR A 78 -13.44 -15.42 -43.26
CA THR A 78 -13.16 -15.49 -44.70
C THR A 78 -13.39 -16.91 -45.25
N GLY A 79 -14.56 -17.15 -45.82
CA GLY A 79 -14.91 -18.44 -46.41
C GLY A 79 -16.27 -18.40 -47.10
N ALA A 80 -16.29 -17.88 -48.33
CA ALA A 80 -17.45 -17.76 -49.24
C ALA A 80 -18.75 -17.23 -48.59
N ILE A 81 -18.80 -15.91 -48.42
CA ILE A 81 -19.90 -15.07 -47.94
C ILE A 81 -20.24 -14.02 -49.01
N SER A 82 -21.50 -13.60 -49.12
CA SER A 82 -21.93 -12.27 -49.61
C SER A 82 -23.31 -12.00 -48.97
N VAL A 83 -23.62 -10.94 -48.20
CA VAL A 83 -23.06 -9.60 -47.93
C VAL A 83 -23.31 -9.23 -46.45
N GLY A 84 -22.38 -8.50 -45.80
CA GLY A 84 -22.48 -7.91 -44.45
C GLY A 84 -21.65 -8.67 -43.41
N GLN A 85 -20.36 -8.36 -43.27
CA GLN A 85 -19.35 -9.19 -42.60
C GLN A 85 -19.70 -9.53 -41.14
N GLY A 86 -20.03 -10.80 -40.87
CA GLY A 86 -20.27 -11.33 -39.53
C GLY A 86 -18.98 -11.64 -38.75
N SER A 87 -19.11 -11.79 -37.42
CA SER A 87 -18.00 -12.14 -36.51
C SER A 87 -17.98 -13.63 -36.19
N CYS A 88 -16.78 -14.22 -36.15
CA CYS A 88 -16.54 -15.59 -35.71
C CYS A 88 -15.75 -15.59 -34.40
N TYR A 89 -16.14 -16.45 -33.46
CA TYR A 89 -15.51 -16.63 -32.16
C TYR A 89 -15.05 -18.09 -32.06
N ASP A 90 -13.75 -18.31 -31.91
CA ASP A 90 -13.11 -19.62 -31.83
C ASP A 90 -13.01 -20.06 -30.36
N MET A 91 -13.48 -21.28 -30.06
CA MET A 91 -13.53 -21.85 -28.71
C MET A 91 -12.35 -22.76 -28.37
N GLN A 92 -11.39 -22.94 -29.27
CA GLN A 92 -10.32 -23.90 -29.08
C GLN A 92 -9.21 -23.40 -28.14
N TYR A 93 -8.94 -22.09 -28.10
CA TYR A 93 -7.85 -21.49 -27.30
C TYR A 93 -8.19 -20.11 -26.71
N ASN A 94 -9.45 -19.69 -26.77
CA ASN A 94 -9.82 -18.33 -26.40
C ASN A 94 -10.92 -18.31 -25.33
N ALA A 95 -11.32 -17.11 -24.91
CA ALA A 95 -12.27 -16.92 -23.82
C ALA A 95 -13.71 -17.37 -24.17
N SER A 96 -14.06 -17.43 -25.46
CA SER A 96 -15.36 -17.86 -25.96
C SER A 96 -15.54 -19.37 -25.81
N PHE A 97 -16.70 -19.80 -25.32
CA PHE A 97 -16.94 -21.21 -25.01
C PHE A 97 -18.38 -21.63 -25.23
N ALA A 98 -18.61 -22.94 -25.19
CA ALA A 98 -19.93 -23.55 -25.16
C ALA A 98 -20.07 -24.49 -23.96
N ASN A 99 -21.21 -24.41 -23.29
CA ASN A 99 -21.63 -25.32 -22.25
C ASN A 99 -22.85 -26.12 -22.70
N PHE A 100 -22.87 -27.40 -22.35
CA PHE A 100 -24.02 -28.27 -22.47
C PHE A 100 -24.31 -28.90 -21.11
N ILE A 101 -25.55 -28.75 -20.63
CA ILE A 101 -26.04 -29.44 -19.44
C ILE A 101 -26.99 -30.54 -19.91
N ASP A 102 -26.68 -31.78 -19.54
CA ASP A 102 -27.49 -32.94 -19.90
C ASP A 102 -28.65 -33.20 -18.91
N GLU A 103 -29.45 -34.22 -19.20
CA GLU A 103 -30.61 -34.62 -18.39
C GLU A 103 -30.28 -35.02 -16.93
N ASN A 104 -29.01 -35.27 -16.63
CA ASN A 104 -28.51 -35.60 -15.29
C ASN A 104 -27.83 -34.41 -14.60
N ASN A 105 -27.96 -33.20 -15.15
CA ASN A 105 -27.27 -31.98 -14.72
C ASN A 105 -25.74 -32.06 -14.77
N VAL A 106 -25.16 -32.92 -15.61
CA VAL A 106 -23.70 -32.91 -15.81
C VAL A 106 -23.34 -31.77 -16.75
N LEU A 107 -22.38 -30.93 -16.33
CA LEU A 107 -21.83 -29.85 -17.16
C LEU A 107 -20.75 -30.38 -18.09
N TRP A 108 -20.96 -30.20 -19.39
CA TRP A 108 -20.00 -30.43 -20.45
C TRP A 108 -19.57 -29.07 -20.98
N SER A 109 -18.26 -28.82 -21.12
CA SER A 109 -17.77 -27.53 -21.62
C SER A 109 -16.63 -27.69 -22.60
N THR A 110 -16.52 -26.77 -23.56
CA THR A 110 -15.33 -26.62 -24.40
C THR A 110 -14.10 -26.14 -23.61
N ASN A 111 -14.32 -25.55 -22.43
CA ASN A 111 -13.24 -25.16 -21.51
C ASN A 111 -12.68 -26.34 -20.71
N LYS A 112 -13.29 -27.52 -20.77
CA LYS A 112 -12.74 -28.72 -20.13
C LYS A 112 -11.64 -29.33 -20.99
N ILE A 113 -10.49 -29.56 -20.39
CA ILE A 113 -9.36 -30.20 -21.07
C ILE A 113 -9.62 -31.70 -21.20
N PRO A 114 -9.51 -32.26 -22.41
CA PRO A 114 -9.69 -33.68 -22.65
C PRO A 114 -8.49 -34.50 -22.15
N ASP A 115 -8.78 -35.72 -21.73
CA ASP A 115 -7.76 -36.67 -21.29
C ASP A 115 -6.85 -37.11 -22.45
N GLU A 116 -5.53 -37.16 -22.20
CA GLU A 116 -4.52 -37.55 -23.19
C GLU A 116 -4.71 -38.99 -23.72
N SER A 117 -5.28 -39.88 -22.91
CA SER A 117 -5.60 -41.26 -23.29
C SER A 117 -6.78 -41.38 -24.25
N VAL A 118 -7.60 -40.32 -24.36
CA VAL A 118 -8.81 -40.29 -25.19
C VAL A 118 -8.61 -39.49 -26.49
N GLN A 119 -7.57 -38.64 -26.63
CA GLN A 119 -7.50 -37.70 -27.75
C GLN A 119 -6.34 -37.76 -28.77
N VAL A 120 -6.77 -37.69 -30.03
CA VAL A 120 -6.07 -37.14 -31.21
C VAL A 120 -6.72 -35.80 -31.68
N TYR A 121 -7.87 -35.38 -31.12
CA TYR A 121 -8.64 -34.20 -31.61
C TYR A 121 -9.13 -33.27 -30.49
N ARG A 122 -8.49 -32.10 -30.32
CA ARG A 122 -8.71 -31.05 -29.28
C ARG A 122 -10.18 -30.61 -29.10
N PRO A 123 -10.55 -29.94 -27.98
CA PRO A 123 -11.78 -29.15 -27.94
C PRO A 123 -11.77 -28.19 -29.12
N ASP A 124 -12.91 -28.06 -29.77
CA ASP A 124 -13.06 -27.28 -30.98
C ASP A 124 -14.49 -26.77 -31.00
N GLY A 125 -14.67 -25.57 -31.50
CA GLY A 125 -15.98 -24.95 -31.57
C GLY A 125 -15.90 -23.57 -32.16
N MET A 126 -17.00 -23.15 -32.75
CA MET A 126 -17.13 -21.84 -33.35
C MET A 126 -18.53 -21.30 -33.11
N ILE A 127 -18.63 -20.05 -32.67
CA ILE A 127 -19.86 -19.25 -32.79
C ILE A 127 -19.68 -18.31 -33.96
N SER A 128 -20.61 -18.33 -34.91
CA SER A 128 -20.62 -17.41 -36.05
C SER A 128 -21.90 -16.58 -36.03
N ILE A 129 -21.74 -15.27 -35.79
CA ILE A 129 -22.84 -14.30 -35.86
C ILE A 129 -22.97 -13.86 -37.32
N THR A 130 -24.03 -14.30 -37.98
CA THR A 130 -24.24 -14.08 -39.43
C THR A 130 -25.11 -12.87 -39.73
N ALA A 131 -25.96 -12.47 -38.78
CA ALA A 131 -26.73 -11.25 -38.84
C ALA A 131 -27.11 -10.80 -37.42
N GLY A 132 -27.08 -9.49 -37.19
CA GLY A 132 -27.61 -8.85 -36.00
C GLY A 132 -28.31 -7.56 -36.42
N SER A 133 -29.51 -7.32 -35.89
CA SER A 133 -30.26 -6.09 -36.16
C SER A 133 -30.44 -5.34 -34.86
N LEU A 134 -29.79 -4.18 -34.73
CA LEU A 134 -30.00 -3.27 -33.61
C LEU A 134 -31.41 -2.66 -33.63
N GLU A 135 -32.02 -2.53 -34.81
CA GLU A 135 -33.39 -2.02 -34.97
C GLU A 135 -34.46 -3.05 -34.61
N GLU A 136 -34.21 -4.35 -34.86
CA GLU A 136 -35.15 -5.44 -34.56
C GLU A 136 -34.86 -6.14 -33.22
N GLY A 137 -33.69 -5.89 -32.62
CA GLY A 137 -33.29 -6.47 -31.33
C GLY A 137 -33.04 -7.98 -31.39
N THR A 138 -32.57 -8.51 -32.53
CA THR A 138 -32.39 -9.96 -32.74
C THR A 138 -31.00 -10.36 -33.24
N LEU A 139 -30.56 -11.58 -32.89
CA LEU A 139 -29.33 -12.23 -33.35
C LEU A 139 -29.62 -13.51 -34.14
N SER A 140 -28.84 -13.73 -35.19
CA SER A 140 -28.90 -14.91 -36.05
C SER A 140 -27.50 -15.41 -36.42
N GLY A 141 -27.32 -16.71 -36.42
CA GLY A 141 -26.00 -17.29 -36.58
C GLY A 141 -25.98 -18.80 -36.59
N ARG A 142 -24.76 -19.33 -36.51
CA ARG A 142 -24.45 -20.76 -36.57
C ARG A 142 -23.45 -21.10 -35.48
N PHE A 143 -23.47 -22.35 -35.06
CA PHE A 143 -22.46 -22.86 -34.14
C PHE A 143 -22.16 -24.34 -34.38
N TYR A 144 -20.99 -24.75 -33.93
CA TYR A 144 -20.67 -26.14 -33.64
C TYR A 144 -19.71 -26.14 -32.45
N PHE A 145 -19.69 -27.23 -31.67
CA PHE A 145 -18.68 -27.40 -30.63
C PHE A 145 -18.52 -28.86 -30.24
N ASN A 146 -17.37 -29.17 -29.66
CA ASN A 146 -17.04 -30.43 -29.03
C ASN A 146 -16.60 -30.14 -27.58
N ALA A 147 -17.43 -30.58 -26.63
CA ALA A 147 -17.28 -30.29 -25.20
C ALA A 147 -16.97 -31.58 -24.41
N PHE A 148 -16.27 -31.44 -23.29
CA PHE A 148 -15.89 -32.56 -22.43
C PHE A 148 -16.57 -32.48 -21.07
N ASN A 149 -16.82 -33.64 -20.47
CA ASN A 149 -17.28 -33.72 -19.09
C ASN A 149 -16.15 -33.32 -18.12
N PRO A 150 -16.43 -33.16 -16.81
CA PRO A 150 -15.41 -32.74 -15.83
C PRO A 150 -14.20 -33.68 -15.75
N THR A 151 -14.35 -34.95 -16.14
CA THR A 151 -13.23 -35.91 -16.13
C THR A 151 -12.38 -35.87 -17.40
N GLY A 152 -12.75 -35.10 -18.44
CA GLY A 152 -12.04 -35.07 -19.72
C GLY A 152 -12.13 -36.37 -20.57
N LEU A 153 -12.68 -37.44 -20.01
CA LEU A 153 -12.71 -38.78 -20.59
C LEU A 153 -13.84 -39.01 -21.60
N ASN A 154 -14.90 -38.21 -21.51
CA ASN A 154 -16.05 -38.32 -22.41
C ASN A 154 -16.25 -36.98 -23.13
N SER A 155 -16.73 -37.04 -24.37
CA SER A 155 -17.10 -35.88 -25.17
C SER A 155 -18.55 -35.90 -25.60
N VAL A 156 -19.08 -34.71 -25.84
CA VAL A 156 -20.34 -34.47 -26.54
C VAL A 156 -20.10 -33.43 -27.64
N GLY A 157 -20.46 -33.78 -28.86
CA GLY A 157 -20.35 -32.91 -30.03
C GLY A 157 -21.72 -32.42 -30.49
N PHE A 158 -21.78 -31.18 -30.96
CA PHE A 158 -22.93 -30.63 -31.67
C PHE A 158 -22.47 -30.01 -32.99
N SER A 159 -23.11 -30.42 -34.08
CA SER A 159 -22.90 -29.86 -35.42
C SER A 159 -24.21 -29.38 -36.06
N GLU A 160 -24.06 -28.69 -37.19
CA GLU A 160 -25.17 -28.04 -37.90
C GLU A 160 -26.03 -27.11 -37.01
N GLY A 161 -25.41 -26.51 -35.98
CA GLY A 161 -26.08 -25.60 -35.05
C GLY A 161 -26.51 -24.30 -35.74
N VAL A 162 -27.76 -23.90 -35.51
CA VAL A 162 -28.35 -22.68 -36.06
C VAL A 162 -29.19 -22.00 -34.99
N PHE A 163 -29.05 -20.68 -34.88
CA PHE A 163 -29.99 -19.81 -34.19
C PHE A 163 -30.48 -18.71 -35.14
N ASN A 164 -31.77 -18.42 -35.15
CA ASN A 164 -32.38 -17.52 -36.13
C ASN A 164 -33.41 -16.58 -35.50
N ASN A 165 -33.11 -15.29 -35.51
CA ASN A 165 -33.92 -14.19 -34.99
C ASN A 165 -34.22 -14.35 -33.49
N ILE A 166 -33.21 -14.73 -32.71
CA ILE A 166 -33.33 -14.78 -31.25
C ILE A 166 -33.34 -13.34 -30.73
N PRO A 167 -34.40 -12.92 -30.01
CA PRO A 167 -34.41 -11.60 -29.40
C PRO A 167 -33.34 -11.53 -28.32
N PHE A 168 -32.58 -10.43 -28.31
CA PHE A 168 -31.58 -10.18 -27.26
C PHE A 168 -32.00 -9.03 -26.36
N THR A 169 -31.59 -9.11 -25.10
CA THR A 169 -31.71 -8.01 -24.12
C THR A 169 -30.34 -7.47 -23.76
N THR A 170 -30.28 -6.19 -23.38
CA THR A 170 -29.10 -5.62 -22.72
C THR A 170 -29.29 -5.70 -21.20
N GLY A 171 -28.31 -6.24 -20.48
CA GLY A 171 -28.40 -6.42 -19.03
C GLY A 171 -27.02 -6.61 -18.40
N PRO A 172 -26.92 -6.53 -17.07
CA PRO A 172 -25.66 -6.63 -16.35
C PRO A 172 -24.97 -7.95 -16.61
N THR A 173 -23.64 -7.92 -16.52
CA THR A 173 -22.73 -9.05 -16.69
C THR A 173 -23.16 -10.24 -15.82
N THR A 174 -23.56 -11.35 -16.44
CA THR A 174 -23.39 -12.66 -15.80
C THR A 174 -21.93 -13.02 -16.00
N ASN A 175 -21.10 -12.81 -14.97
CA ASN A 175 -19.68 -13.13 -15.04
C ASN A 175 -19.54 -14.65 -15.11
N TYR A 176 -19.12 -15.17 -16.27
CA TYR A 176 -18.91 -16.60 -16.46
C TYR A 176 -17.50 -16.96 -16.02
N PHE A 177 -17.39 -17.78 -14.98
CA PHE A 177 -16.13 -18.25 -14.44
C PHE A 177 -15.56 -19.36 -15.35
N THR A 178 -14.37 -19.13 -15.91
CA THR A 178 -13.71 -20.01 -16.87
C THR A 178 -12.54 -20.77 -16.22
N CYS A 179 -11.95 -21.71 -16.97
CA CYS A 179 -10.72 -22.37 -16.51
C CYS A 179 -9.56 -21.37 -16.35
N VAL A 180 -9.42 -20.40 -17.27
CA VAL A 180 -8.36 -19.37 -17.18
C VAL A 180 -8.51 -18.51 -15.92
N ASP A 181 -9.75 -18.16 -15.55
CA ASP A 181 -10.02 -17.42 -14.31
C ASP A 181 -9.66 -18.27 -13.06
N ALA A 182 -9.93 -19.58 -13.12
CA ALA A 182 -9.57 -20.51 -12.05
C ALA A 182 -8.05 -20.65 -11.88
N GLU A 183 -7.30 -20.68 -12.99
CA GLU A 183 -5.83 -20.71 -13.00
C GLU A 183 -5.24 -19.43 -12.43
N GLU A 184 -5.77 -18.26 -12.80
CA GLU A 184 -5.33 -16.97 -12.27
C GLU A 184 -5.62 -16.87 -10.76
N GLN A 185 -6.82 -17.30 -10.31
CA GLN A 185 -7.16 -17.33 -8.89
C GLN A 185 -6.22 -18.23 -8.08
N ALA A 186 -5.90 -19.42 -8.59
CA ALA A 186 -4.95 -20.33 -7.95
C ALA A 186 -3.54 -19.73 -7.88
N GLN A 187 -3.09 -19.04 -8.93
CA GLN A 187 -1.79 -18.36 -8.95
C GLN A 187 -1.72 -17.23 -7.94
N GLN A 188 -2.75 -16.39 -7.84
CA GLN A 188 -2.81 -15.30 -6.85
C GLN A 188 -2.79 -15.84 -5.42
N ALA A 189 -3.57 -16.89 -5.14
CA ALA A 189 -3.59 -17.53 -3.83
C ALA A 189 -2.25 -18.20 -3.47
N MET A 190 -1.54 -18.78 -4.45
CA MET A 190 -0.20 -19.33 -4.26
C MET A 190 0.82 -18.24 -3.89
N ILE A 191 0.78 -17.08 -4.56
CA ILE A 191 1.65 -15.95 -4.26
C ILE A 191 1.40 -15.47 -2.82
N ALA A 192 0.14 -15.33 -2.44
CA ALA A 192 -0.22 -14.94 -1.08
C ALA A 192 0.26 -15.96 -0.04
N TYR A 193 0.11 -17.26 -0.31
CA TYR A 193 0.61 -18.34 0.56
C TYR A 193 2.15 -18.34 0.69
N ASN A 194 2.89 -18.09 -0.39
CA ASN A 194 4.35 -18.12 -0.40
C ASN A 194 5.02 -16.85 0.13
N ASN A 195 4.35 -15.69 0.06
CA ASN A 195 4.89 -14.39 0.50
C ASN A 195 4.67 -14.11 1.99
N ALA A 196 4.20 -15.09 2.73
CA ALA A 196 3.95 -14.93 4.13
C ALA A 196 5.27 -15.16 4.89
N ASP A 197 6.01 -14.08 5.05
CA ASP A 197 7.15 -14.00 5.96
C ASP A 197 6.63 -13.87 7.40
N LEU A 198 7.30 -14.52 8.37
CA LEU A 198 6.85 -14.70 9.77
C LEU A 198 5.34 -14.94 9.90
N MET A 199 4.93 -16.17 9.61
CA MET A 199 3.51 -16.50 9.61
C MET A 199 3.02 -16.73 11.04
N GLU A 200 2.23 -15.79 11.56
CA GLU A 200 1.28 -16.12 12.62
C GLU A 200 0.42 -17.32 12.18
N SER A 201 0.23 -18.32 13.05
CA SER A 201 -0.51 -19.56 12.74
C SER A 201 -1.86 -19.31 12.06
N ALA A 202 -2.61 -18.31 12.54
CA ALA A 202 -3.93 -17.98 12.02
C ALA A 202 -3.88 -17.50 10.56
N VAL A 203 -2.89 -16.66 10.23
CA VAL A 203 -2.67 -16.16 8.88
C VAL A 203 -2.19 -17.30 7.97
N PHE A 204 -1.31 -18.17 8.47
CA PHE A 204 -0.89 -19.38 7.75
C PHE A 204 -2.07 -20.25 7.34
N GLU A 205 -2.92 -20.59 8.31
CA GLU A 205 -4.09 -21.44 8.07
C GLU A 205 -5.03 -20.79 7.04
N GLN A 206 -5.28 -19.49 7.16
CA GLN A 206 -6.15 -18.77 6.23
C GLN A 206 -5.62 -18.80 4.80
N LEU A 207 -4.33 -18.50 4.61
CA LEU A 207 -3.70 -18.46 3.29
C LEU A 207 -3.58 -19.86 2.67
N CYS A 208 -3.22 -20.86 3.47
CA CYS A 208 -3.19 -22.26 3.03
C CYS A 208 -4.58 -22.73 2.59
N ASN A 209 -5.61 -22.49 3.40
CA ASN A 209 -6.99 -22.85 3.06
C ASN A 209 -7.50 -22.08 1.82
N ALA A 210 -7.15 -20.79 1.68
CA ALA A 210 -7.48 -20.01 0.50
C ALA A 210 -6.84 -20.61 -0.76
N TYR A 211 -5.57 -21.01 -0.68
CA TYR A 211 -4.88 -21.65 -1.80
C TYR A 211 -5.47 -23.03 -2.13
N VAL A 212 -5.74 -23.87 -1.13
CA VAL A 212 -6.40 -25.17 -1.32
C VAL A 212 -7.78 -25.01 -1.98
N ASN A 213 -8.58 -24.03 -1.56
CA ASN A 213 -9.89 -23.75 -2.16
C ASN A 213 -9.78 -23.28 -3.62
N ALA A 214 -8.77 -22.46 -3.93
CA ALA A 214 -8.49 -22.03 -5.31
C ALA A 214 -8.07 -23.22 -6.19
N LEU A 215 -7.26 -24.14 -5.67
CA LEU A 215 -6.88 -25.37 -6.38
C LEU A 215 -8.10 -26.28 -6.61
N TYR A 216 -8.99 -26.47 -5.63
CA TYR A 216 -10.23 -27.22 -5.85
C TYR A 216 -11.13 -26.58 -6.92
N THR A 217 -11.19 -25.25 -6.94
CA THR A 217 -11.90 -24.48 -7.98
C THR A 217 -11.24 -24.75 -9.35
N GLN A 218 -9.91 -24.77 -9.42
CA GLN A 218 -9.19 -25.13 -10.64
C GLN A 218 -9.50 -26.58 -11.09
N ILE A 219 -9.55 -27.56 -10.18
CA ILE A 219 -9.98 -28.94 -10.52
C ILE A 219 -11.41 -28.94 -11.07
N GLU A 220 -12.32 -28.21 -10.43
CA GLU A 220 -13.72 -28.13 -10.86
C GLU A 220 -13.83 -27.56 -12.28
N PHE A 221 -13.11 -26.48 -12.59
CA PHE A 221 -13.24 -25.74 -13.85
C PHE A 221 -12.34 -26.25 -14.99
N CYS A 222 -11.15 -26.76 -14.70
CA CYS A 222 -10.16 -27.22 -15.67
C CYS A 222 -10.04 -28.75 -15.76
N GLY A 223 -10.42 -29.47 -14.70
CA GLY A 223 -10.14 -30.89 -14.51
C GLY A 223 -8.73 -31.15 -13.94
N ASP A 224 -8.48 -32.37 -13.49
CA ASP A 224 -7.16 -32.81 -12.97
C ASP A 224 -6.83 -34.23 -13.45
N VAL A 225 -6.55 -34.34 -14.74
CA VAL A 225 -6.38 -35.63 -15.42
C VAL A 225 -5.19 -36.42 -14.87
N ASN A 226 -4.08 -35.73 -14.57
CA ASN A 226 -2.84 -36.35 -14.10
C ASN A 226 -2.77 -36.46 -12.57
N GLY A 227 -3.76 -35.92 -11.84
CA GLY A 227 -3.77 -35.88 -10.39
C GLY A 227 -2.76 -34.90 -9.79
N THR A 228 -2.11 -34.07 -10.60
CA THR A 228 -1.02 -33.18 -10.14
C THR A 228 -1.53 -32.06 -9.23
N ILE A 229 -2.76 -31.58 -9.49
CA ILE A 229 -3.38 -30.55 -8.65
C ILE A 229 -3.79 -31.20 -7.32
N GLN A 230 -4.38 -32.40 -7.37
CA GLN A 230 -4.72 -33.16 -6.17
C GLN A 230 -3.48 -33.53 -5.33
N GLU A 231 -2.37 -33.92 -5.95
CA GLU A 231 -1.10 -34.17 -5.24
C GLU A 231 -0.60 -32.92 -4.52
N THR A 232 -0.78 -31.74 -5.11
CA THR A 232 -0.42 -30.45 -4.48
C THR A 232 -1.31 -30.17 -3.27
N ILE A 233 -2.62 -30.37 -3.40
CA ILE A 233 -3.57 -30.24 -2.28
C ILE A 233 -3.23 -31.22 -1.16
N ASP A 234 -2.92 -32.48 -1.48
CA ASP A 234 -2.58 -33.50 -0.50
C ASP A 234 -1.30 -33.16 0.27
N GLN A 235 -0.32 -32.51 -0.38
CA GLN A 235 0.89 -32.01 0.27
C GLN A 235 0.61 -30.82 1.20
N LEU A 236 -0.15 -29.82 0.75
CA LEU A 236 -0.51 -28.64 1.56
C LEU A 236 -1.34 -29.04 2.79
N THR A 237 -2.19 -30.05 2.66
CA THR A 237 -3.11 -30.48 3.70
C THR A 237 -2.57 -31.61 4.58
N VAL A 238 -1.30 -32.02 4.42
CA VAL A 238 -0.71 -33.12 5.20
C VAL A 238 -0.78 -32.87 6.71
N ASN A 239 -0.65 -31.61 7.13
CA ASN A 239 -0.80 -31.15 8.50
C ASN A 239 -2.10 -30.35 8.70
N ASN A 240 -3.10 -30.57 7.86
CA ASN A 240 -4.38 -29.85 7.89
C ASN A 240 -4.20 -28.31 7.80
N CYS A 241 -3.27 -27.84 6.95
CA CYS A 241 -2.94 -26.41 6.82
C CYS A 241 -2.52 -25.76 8.17
N GLN A 242 -1.75 -26.48 8.99
CA GLN A 242 -1.18 -25.95 10.23
C GLN A 242 0.35 -25.95 10.15
N LEU A 243 0.95 -24.97 10.82
CA LEU A 243 2.39 -24.94 11.03
C LEU A 243 2.84 -26.14 11.86
N THR A 244 4.03 -26.65 11.54
CA THR A 244 4.69 -27.67 12.36
C THR A 244 5.35 -27.01 13.57
N CYS A 245 5.56 -27.80 14.63
CA CYS A 245 6.32 -27.35 15.79
C CYS A 245 7.73 -26.84 15.43
N GLU A 246 8.39 -27.42 14.43
CA GLU A 246 9.69 -26.95 13.93
C GLU A 246 9.59 -25.51 13.38
N GLN A 247 8.61 -25.25 12.51
CA GLN A 247 8.38 -23.92 11.94
C GLN A 247 8.00 -22.87 12.99
N ILE A 248 7.17 -23.23 13.98
CA ILE A 248 6.80 -22.31 15.06
C ILE A 248 8.01 -22.01 15.94
N SER A 249 8.86 -23.00 16.21
CA SER A 249 10.10 -22.80 16.96
C SER A 249 11.06 -21.86 16.21
N ASP A 250 11.15 -21.98 14.89
CA ASP A 250 11.93 -21.07 14.05
C ASP A 250 11.35 -19.64 14.06
N ASN A 251 10.02 -19.50 13.95
CA ASN A 251 9.35 -18.20 14.07
C ASN A 251 9.60 -17.55 15.44
N THR A 252 9.54 -18.35 16.51
CA THR A 252 9.80 -17.89 17.88
C THR A 252 11.25 -17.43 18.05
N ALA A 253 12.22 -18.16 17.47
CA ALA A 253 13.62 -17.76 17.49
C ALA A 253 13.88 -16.46 16.72
N THR A 254 13.20 -16.26 15.58
CA THR A 254 13.26 -15.00 14.84
C THR A 254 12.64 -13.86 15.65
N ALA A 255 11.45 -14.06 16.22
CA ALA A 255 10.81 -13.04 17.05
C ALA A 255 11.64 -12.66 18.28
N GLN A 256 12.33 -13.62 18.90
CA GLN A 256 13.31 -13.35 19.96
C GLN A 256 14.48 -12.49 19.44
N SER A 257 15.02 -12.81 18.27
CA SER A 257 16.09 -12.02 17.66
C SER A 257 15.63 -10.59 17.36
N ASP A 258 14.40 -10.42 16.88
CA ASP A 258 13.85 -9.11 16.57
C ASP A 258 13.63 -8.30 17.87
N TYR A 259 13.13 -8.93 18.94
CA TYR A 259 13.03 -8.31 20.26
C TYR A 259 14.39 -7.90 20.83
N ASN A 260 15.40 -8.76 20.76
CA ASN A 260 16.73 -8.45 21.28
C ASN A 260 17.46 -7.32 20.50
N ASN A 261 16.99 -6.98 19.30
CA ASN A 261 17.51 -5.85 18.51
C ASN A 261 16.46 -4.75 18.38
N ALA A 262 15.42 -4.77 19.22
CA ALA A 262 14.42 -3.72 19.22
C ALA A 262 15.05 -2.41 19.66
N THR A 263 14.50 -1.32 19.13
CA THR A 263 14.86 0.04 19.51
C THR A 263 13.73 0.59 20.38
N LEU A 264 14.00 1.68 21.10
CA LEU A 264 13.01 2.36 21.95
C LEU A 264 11.63 2.46 21.30
N GLY A 265 11.56 2.97 20.07
CA GLY A 265 10.30 3.15 19.33
C GLY A 265 9.56 1.88 18.91
N ASN A 266 10.08 0.66 19.14
CA ASN A 266 9.41 -0.59 18.80
C ASN A 266 9.56 -1.73 19.82
N THR A 267 10.23 -1.50 20.96
CA THR A 267 10.48 -2.53 21.99
C THR A 267 9.20 -3.19 22.47
N ILE A 268 8.15 -2.42 22.82
CA ILE A 268 6.86 -2.96 23.29
C ILE A 268 6.22 -3.87 22.23
N ASP A 269 6.22 -3.45 20.96
CA ASP A 269 5.65 -4.20 19.85
C ASP A 269 6.42 -5.51 19.61
N MET A 270 7.75 -5.45 19.61
CA MET A 270 8.61 -6.62 19.41
C MET A 270 8.51 -7.60 20.58
N CYS A 271 8.44 -7.09 21.81
CA CYS A 271 8.25 -7.87 23.03
C CYS A 271 6.90 -8.60 23.02
N THR A 272 5.82 -7.88 22.72
CA THR A 272 4.46 -8.45 22.60
C THR A 272 4.40 -9.52 21.52
N ARG A 273 5.03 -9.29 20.37
CA ARG A 273 5.12 -10.26 19.29
C ARG A 273 5.91 -11.50 19.69
N TYR A 274 7.00 -11.35 20.46
CA TYR A 274 7.75 -12.49 20.98
C TYR A 274 6.91 -13.33 21.95
N ILE A 275 6.17 -12.70 22.88
CA ILE A 275 5.21 -13.37 23.77
C ILE A 275 4.15 -14.13 22.97
N GLN A 276 3.64 -13.55 21.88
CA GLN A 276 2.66 -14.23 21.01
C GLN A 276 3.21 -15.53 20.43
N TYR A 277 4.44 -15.54 19.90
CA TYR A 277 5.05 -16.75 19.35
C TYR A 277 5.41 -17.77 20.43
N LEU A 278 5.84 -17.34 21.62
CA LEU A 278 6.02 -18.24 22.77
C LEU A 278 4.72 -18.96 23.13
N ASN A 279 3.59 -18.24 23.20
CA ASN A 279 2.28 -18.85 23.44
C ASN A 279 1.88 -19.84 22.33
N GLU A 280 2.10 -19.49 21.07
CA GLU A 280 1.82 -20.39 19.94
C GLU A 280 2.67 -21.66 19.99
N GLN A 281 3.94 -21.53 20.40
CA GLN A 281 4.84 -22.65 20.62
C GLN A 281 4.36 -23.55 21.78
N ILE A 282 3.91 -22.97 22.90
CA ILE A 282 3.31 -23.71 24.00
C ILE A 282 2.08 -24.50 23.53
N ASP A 283 1.20 -23.86 22.76
CA ASP A 283 -0.05 -24.49 22.31
C ASP A 283 0.20 -25.65 21.33
N THR A 284 1.20 -25.52 20.44
CA THR A 284 1.46 -26.50 19.38
C THR A 284 2.49 -27.57 19.77
N CYS A 285 3.58 -27.16 20.40
CA CYS A 285 4.68 -28.05 20.81
C CYS A 285 4.51 -28.60 22.23
N GLY A 286 3.78 -27.89 23.09
CA GLY A 286 3.68 -28.15 24.52
C GLY A 286 4.88 -27.60 25.31
N ASP A 287 4.65 -27.33 26.60
CA ASP A 287 5.69 -26.92 27.55
C ASP A 287 5.68 -27.81 28.80
N PRO A 288 6.26 -29.02 28.72
CA PRO A 288 6.22 -29.99 29.82
C PRO A 288 7.09 -29.59 31.02
N ASN A 289 8.07 -28.70 30.84
CA ASN A 289 8.98 -28.25 31.90
C ASN A 289 8.57 -26.91 32.49
N GLY A 290 7.72 -26.14 31.81
CA GLY A 290 7.37 -24.76 32.17
C GLY A 290 8.41 -23.75 31.72
N ASP A 291 9.34 -24.14 30.84
CA ASP A 291 10.48 -23.29 30.46
C ASP A 291 10.01 -22.11 29.59
N LEU A 292 9.04 -22.33 28.69
CA LEU A 292 8.48 -21.29 27.83
C LEU A 292 7.55 -20.37 28.62
N GLN A 293 6.72 -20.92 29.52
CA GLN A 293 5.88 -20.10 30.39
C GLN A 293 6.73 -19.23 31.31
N ALA A 294 7.83 -19.77 31.86
CA ALA A 294 8.74 -18.98 32.69
C ALA A 294 9.41 -17.84 31.91
N ALA A 295 9.70 -18.04 30.61
CA ALA A 295 10.21 -16.98 29.75
C ALA A 295 9.17 -15.87 29.53
N ILE A 296 7.89 -16.23 29.29
CA ILE A 296 6.80 -15.26 29.22
C ILE A 296 6.65 -14.50 30.54
N ASP A 297 6.64 -15.21 31.67
CA ASP A 297 6.46 -14.61 33.00
C ASP A 297 7.61 -13.67 33.40
N SER A 298 8.76 -13.75 32.73
CA SER A 298 9.93 -12.89 32.97
C SER A 298 10.05 -11.71 32.00
N LEU A 299 9.26 -11.69 30.92
CA LEU A 299 9.27 -10.57 29.98
C LEU A 299 8.39 -9.46 30.55
N ASP A 300 9.00 -8.29 30.71
CA ASP A 300 8.28 -7.05 30.89
C ASP A 300 8.16 -6.35 29.53
N CYS A 301 6.93 -6.07 29.11
CA CYS A 301 6.64 -5.31 27.90
C CYS A 301 5.79 -4.06 28.24
N GLY A 302 5.80 -3.67 29.50
CA GLY A 302 5.09 -2.51 30.03
C GLY A 302 5.88 -1.22 29.89
N ASP A 303 5.20 -0.19 30.38
CA ASP A 303 5.53 1.24 30.46
C ASP A 303 4.57 1.68 31.60
N ASP A 304 5.09 1.71 32.83
CA ASP A 304 4.30 1.67 34.06
C ASP A 304 3.79 3.07 34.48
N ASP A 305 4.56 4.12 34.22
CA ASP A 305 4.19 5.56 34.30
C ASP A 305 3.45 6.05 33.05
N GLY A 306 3.71 5.48 31.87
CA GLY A 306 3.07 5.88 30.62
C GLY A 306 3.75 7.06 29.94
N ASP A 307 5.03 7.29 30.18
CA ASP A 307 5.84 8.35 29.57
C ASP A 307 6.35 7.99 28.14
N GLY A 308 6.18 6.73 27.73
CA GLY A 308 6.59 6.25 26.41
C GLY A 308 7.98 5.61 26.38
N VAL A 309 8.72 5.62 27.48
CA VAL A 309 9.93 4.83 27.70
C VAL A 309 9.51 3.50 28.34
N PRO A 310 9.79 2.35 27.73
CA PRO A 310 9.41 1.07 28.32
C PRO A 310 10.30 0.73 29.51
N ASN A 311 9.72 0.20 30.60
CA ASN A 311 10.40 -0.34 31.79
C ASN A 311 11.74 -1.06 31.51
N SER A 312 11.81 -1.84 30.43
CA SER A 312 13.02 -2.61 30.08
C SER A 312 14.19 -1.77 29.57
N ILE A 313 13.93 -0.54 29.11
CA ILE A 313 14.91 0.43 28.61
C ILE A 313 15.42 1.29 29.77
N GLU A 314 14.57 1.57 30.75
CA GLU A 314 14.88 2.33 31.98
C GLU A 314 15.76 1.56 32.97
N ASP A 315 16.07 0.28 32.69
CA ASP A 315 17.20 -0.43 33.30
C ASP A 315 18.53 0.12 32.74
N LEU A 316 18.86 1.37 33.05
CA LEU A 316 20.00 2.12 32.50
C LEU A 316 21.31 1.32 32.67
N ASN A 317 21.44 0.62 33.79
CA ASN A 317 22.64 -0.14 34.12
C ASN A 317 22.59 -1.64 33.67
N ASN A 318 21.47 -2.08 33.07
CA ASN A 318 21.22 -3.41 32.53
C ASN A 318 21.42 -4.56 33.54
N ASN A 319 21.04 -4.36 34.80
CA ASN A 319 21.17 -5.37 35.86
C ASN A 319 19.88 -6.18 36.11
N GLY A 320 18.74 -5.72 35.58
CA GLY A 320 17.41 -6.30 35.72
C GLY A 320 16.66 -5.94 37.02
N ASP A 321 17.10 -4.92 37.75
CA ASP A 321 16.50 -4.38 38.97
C ASP A 321 16.11 -2.91 38.76
N LEU A 322 14.97 -2.69 38.11
CA LEU A 322 14.42 -1.36 37.80
C LEU A 322 14.27 -0.42 39.01
N THR A 323 14.36 -0.96 40.24
CA THR A 323 14.15 -0.16 41.45
C THR A 323 15.41 0.53 41.97
N ASP A 324 16.55 0.36 41.27
CA ASP A 324 17.82 1.00 41.62
C ASP A 324 18.34 2.03 40.61
N ASP A 325 17.60 2.27 39.54
CA ASP A 325 17.74 3.37 38.59
C ASP A 325 16.75 4.48 39.02
N ASP A 326 17.29 5.68 39.28
CA ASP A 326 16.68 6.85 39.95
C ASP A 326 17.55 8.05 39.55
N THR A 327 17.24 8.63 38.39
CA THR A 327 18.09 9.58 37.67
C THR A 327 18.25 10.91 38.42
N ASP A 328 17.16 11.48 38.92
CA ASP A 328 17.13 12.72 39.70
C ASP A 328 17.47 12.54 41.21
N GLY A 329 17.33 11.32 41.73
CA GLY A 329 17.58 10.97 43.13
C GLY A 329 16.45 11.34 44.10
N ASP A 330 15.21 11.52 43.64
CA ASP A 330 14.07 11.90 44.48
C ASP A 330 13.42 10.73 45.25
N LEU A 331 13.88 9.50 44.98
CA LEU A 331 13.41 8.21 45.52
C LEU A 331 12.17 7.60 44.84
N ASN A 332 11.70 8.17 43.75
CA ASN A 332 11.03 7.45 42.69
C ASN A 332 12.10 6.73 41.85
N ALA A 333 11.70 5.74 41.07
CA ALA A 333 12.61 5.08 40.14
C ALA A 333 12.08 5.38 38.74
N ASP A 334 12.96 5.53 37.77
CA ASP A 334 12.66 6.02 36.41
C ASP A 334 11.37 5.36 35.86
N TYR A 335 11.27 4.02 35.90
CA TYR A 335 10.08 3.25 35.46
C TYR A 335 8.73 3.49 36.20
N LEU A 336 8.70 4.43 37.14
CA LEU A 336 7.54 4.90 37.87
C LEU A 336 7.48 6.44 37.96
N ASP A 337 8.38 7.15 37.29
CA ASP A 337 8.40 8.59 37.17
C ASP A 337 7.88 9.04 35.81
N GLU A 338 7.24 10.21 35.74
CA GLU A 338 6.79 10.77 34.45
C GLU A 338 7.76 11.87 33.95
N ASP A 339 8.80 12.16 34.76
CA ASP A 339 9.77 13.25 34.66
C ASP A 339 11.07 12.74 35.34
N ASP A 340 11.82 11.92 34.62
CA ASP A 340 12.93 11.10 35.16
C ASP A 340 14.10 11.92 35.73
N ASP A 341 14.32 13.13 35.22
CA ASP A 341 15.41 14.01 35.63
C ASP A 341 14.96 15.24 36.48
N ASP A 342 13.65 15.39 36.72
CA ASP A 342 12.99 16.43 37.54
C ASP A 342 13.40 17.85 37.13
N ASP A 343 13.56 18.06 35.83
CA ASP A 343 13.85 19.35 35.22
C ASP A 343 12.57 20.23 35.10
N GLY A 344 11.40 19.58 35.16
CA GLY A 344 10.07 20.17 35.12
C GLY A 344 9.34 20.04 33.77
N ILE A 345 9.95 19.36 32.81
CA ILE A 345 9.40 18.93 31.54
C ILE A 345 9.17 17.41 31.65
N LEU A 346 8.10 16.91 31.02
CA LEU A 346 7.81 15.48 31.12
C LEU A 346 8.68 14.74 30.12
N THR A 347 9.22 13.60 30.53
CA THR A 347 9.99 12.70 29.67
C THR A 347 9.29 12.43 28.33
N ASN A 348 7.96 12.32 28.33
CA ASN A 348 7.16 12.10 27.12
C ASN A 348 7.11 13.28 26.13
N ASP A 349 7.32 14.50 26.62
CA ASP A 349 7.31 15.74 25.85
C ASP A 349 8.71 15.98 25.22
N GLU A 350 9.77 15.45 25.84
CA GLU A 350 11.16 15.47 25.32
C GLU A 350 11.53 14.23 24.50
N LEU A 351 10.73 13.16 24.57
CA LEU A 351 11.02 11.89 23.93
C LEU A 351 11.04 11.98 22.40
N ASN A 352 12.20 12.33 21.86
CA ASN A 352 12.48 12.39 20.45
C ASN A 352 13.22 11.12 19.99
N LEU A 353 12.86 10.64 18.79
CA LEU A 353 13.48 9.45 18.21
C LEU A 353 14.29 9.78 16.96
N ASP A 354 15.50 9.22 16.88
CA ASP A 354 16.35 9.30 15.71
C ASP A 354 15.76 8.52 14.51
N ALA A 355 16.43 8.60 13.35
CA ALA A 355 15.99 7.90 12.13
C ALA A 355 16.00 6.36 12.24
N ASP A 356 16.75 5.82 13.21
CA ASP A 356 16.86 4.39 13.49
C ASP A 356 15.87 3.94 14.59
N GLY A 357 15.18 4.88 15.26
CA GLY A 357 14.17 4.66 16.29
C GLY A 357 14.73 4.52 17.71
N ASN A 358 15.95 5.00 17.97
CA ASN A 358 16.51 5.15 19.32
C ASN A 358 16.17 6.53 19.88
N ALA A 359 16.35 6.74 21.20
CA ALA A 359 16.29 8.08 21.78
C ALA A 359 17.32 8.99 21.10
N ALA A 360 16.93 10.24 20.89
CA ALA A 360 17.84 11.29 20.46
C ALA A 360 18.87 11.61 21.58
N ASP A 361 19.98 12.21 21.15
CA ASP A 361 21.18 12.56 21.92
C ASP A 361 21.81 13.70 21.11
N THR A 362 21.29 14.91 21.33
CA THR A 362 21.42 16.07 20.45
C THR A 362 22.86 16.59 20.44
N ASP A 363 23.48 16.69 21.61
CA ASP A 363 24.87 17.11 21.75
C ASP A 363 25.90 15.96 21.64
N MET A 364 25.44 14.70 21.66
CA MET A 364 26.24 13.47 21.58
C MET A 364 27.14 13.20 22.79
N ASP A 365 26.77 13.63 24.00
CA ASP A 365 27.51 13.30 25.22
C ASP A 365 27.26 11.87 25.73
N GLY A 366 26.18 11.24 25.24
CA GLY A 366 25.75 9.89 25.57
C GLY A 366 24.68 9.78 26.65
N ILE A 367 24.14 10.90 27.11
CA ILE A 367 22.88 11.02 27.85
C ILE A 367 21.77 11.26 26.80
N PRO A 368 20.70 10.46 26.79
CA PRO A 368 19.58 10.75 25.90
C PRO A 368 18.88 12.06 26.28
N ASP A 369 18.36 12.79 25.29
CA ASP A 369 17.71 14.09 25.47
C ASP A 369 16.71 14.13 26.64
N TYR A 370 15.85 13.10 26.77
CA TYR A 370 14.83 13.04 27.84
C TYR A 370 15.37 12.80 29.27
N LEU A 371 16.70 12.69 29.43
CA LEU A 371 17.42 12.55 30.71
C LEU A 371 18.55 13.59 30.83
N ASP A 372 18.67 14.50 29.86
CA ASP A 372 19.66 15.56 29.86
C ASP A 372 18.96 16.88 30.23
N LEU A 373 19.63 17.70 31.03
CA LEU A 373 19.06 18.97 31.53
C LEU A 373 19.40 20.17 30.63
N ASP A 374 20.22 19.92 29.61
CA ASP A 374 20.90 20.88 28.72
C ASP A 374 21.22 20.13 27.40
N GLU A 375 20.18 19.81 26.64
CA GLU A 375 20.19 18.82 25.54
C GLU A 375 21.13 19.16 24.37
N ASP A 376 21.45 20.43 24.16
CA ASP A 376 22.44 20.87 23.17
C ASP A 376 23.80 21.24 23.78
N ASN A 377 23.89 21.20 25.12
CA ASN A 377 25.04 21.52 25.96
C ASN A 377 25.64 22.91 25.69
N ASP A 378 24.77 23.88 25.41
CA ASP A 378 25.13 25.27 25.22
C ASP A 378 25.36 26.03 26.54
N GLY A 379 24.94 25.44 27.67
CA GLY A 379 25.14 25.98 29.02
C GLY A 379 23.99 26.80 29.58
N ILE A 380 22.87 26.88 28.86
CA ILE A 380 21.55 27.25 29.37
C ILE A 380 20.76 25.95 29.60
N LEU A 381 20.07 25.83 30.74
CA LEU A 381 19.27 24.63 30.97
C LEU A 381 17.99 24.73 30.15
N THR A 382 17.50 23.61 29.63
CA THR A 382 16.30 23.56 28.81
C THR A 382 15.07 24.15 29.50
N ALA A 383 14.89 23.90 30.80
CA ALA A 383 13.84 24.53 31.58
C ALA A 383 13.95 26.08 31.70
N ASP A 384 15.14 26.68 31.51
CA ASP A 384 15.41 28.11 31.55
C ASP A 384 15.23 28.80 30.17
N GLU A 385 14.97 28.05 29.11
CA GLU A 385 14.79 28.53 27.72
C GLU A 385 13.33 28.83 27.35
N ASP A 386 12.44 28.94 28.34
CA ASP A 386 11.09 29.49 28.19
C ASP A 386 11.14 31.04 28.12
N ILE A 387 11.73 31.55 27.03
CA ILE A 387 11.97 32.98 26.78
C ILE A 387 10.68 33.79 26.88
N ASN A 388 9.58 33.24 26.38
CA ASN A 388 8.28 33.91 26.36
C ASN A 388 7.50 33.79 27.69
N ALA A 389 7.97 32.93 28.61
CA ALA A 389 7.41 32.63 29.93
C ALA A 389 5.97 32.09 29.91
N ASP A 390 5.64 31.24 28.94
CA ASP A 390 4.35 30.55 28.86
C ASP A 390 4.32 29.16 29.53
N GLY A 391 5.49 28.71 30.01
CA GLY A 391 5.70 27.46 30.72
C GLY A 391 5.97 26.28 29.79
N ASN A 392 6.46 26.51 28.58
CA ASN A 392 6.82 25.48 27.62
C ASN A 392 8.10 25.87 26.84
N PRO A 393 9.29 25.52 27.33
CA PRO A 393 10.55 25.86 26.63
C PRO A 393 10.65 25.19 25.25
N LEU A 394 10.03 24.02 25.07
CA LEU A 394 10.08 23.20 23.85
C LEU A 394 9.48 23.85 22.57
N ASN A 395 9.06 25.11 22.63
CA ASN A 395 8.44 25.81 21.50
C ASN A 395 8.99 27.20 21.20
N ASP A 396 10.00 27.64 21.95
CA ASP A 396 10.69 28.90 21.68
C ASP A 396 11.80 28.63 20.65
N ASP A 397 11.90 29.51 19.65
CA ASP A 397 12.69 29.38 18.42
C ASP A 397 13.01 30.83 18.02
N THR A 398 14.14 31.33 18.51
CA THR A 398 14.47 32.76 18.53
C THR A 398 14.86 33.25 17.13
N ASP A 399 15.64 32.49 16.39
CA ASP A 399 16.08 32.82 15.03
C ASP A 399 15.03 32.44 13.94
N GLY A 400 14.11 31.52 14.25
CA GLY A 400 13.04 31.07 13.38
C GLY A 400 13.47 30.08 12.31
N ASP A 401 14.57 29.35 12.48
CA ASP A 401 15.07 28.34 11.55
C ASP A 401 14.28 27.01 11.62
N GLY A 402 13.55 26.82 12.73
CA GLY A 402 12.71 25.67 13.01
C GLY A 402 13.33 24.61 13.93
N ILE A 403 14.50 24.87 14.51
CA ILE A 403 15.08 24.19 15.66
C ILE A 403 14.70 25.02 16.89
N PRO A 404 14.00 24.46 17.89
CA PRO A 404 13.75 25.18 19.14
C PRO A 404 15.06 25.42 19.89
N ASN A 405 15.12 26.52 20.65
CA ASN A 405 16.30 26.97 21.37
C ASN A 405 17.01 25.85 22.14
N TYR A 406 16.26 25.04 22.90
CA TYR A 406 16.82 23.93 23.69
C TYR A 406 17.50 22.79 22.93
N LEU A 407 17.47 22.83 21.59
CA LEU A 407 18.16 21.90 20.70
C LEU A 407 19.09 22.63 19.71
N ASP A 408 19.32 23.93 19.92
CA ASP A 408 20.06 24.82 19.04
C ASP A 408 21.30 25.41 19.73
N GLN A 409 22.47 25.18 19.15
CA GLN A 409 23.72 25.67 19.73
C GLN A 409 23.96 27.18 19.48
N ASP A 410 23.11 27.82 18.67
CA ASP A 410 23.20 29.20 18.19
C ASP A 410 21.78 29.81 18.16
N ASP A 411 21.25 30.07 19.35
CA ASP A 411 19.84 30.39 19.62
C ASP A 411 19.25 31.52 18.75
N ASP A 412 20.04 32.54 18.46
CA ASP A 412 19.62 33.71 17.69
C ASP A 412 20.15 33.72 16.25
N GLY A 413 20.94 32.71 15.89
CA GLY A 413 21.45 32.44 14.55
C GLY A 413 22.43 33.49 14.05
N ASP A 414 23.11 34.20 14.94
CA ASP A 414 24.03 35.27 14.61
C ASP A 414 25.45 34.76 14.27
N GLY A 415 25.72 33.49 14.56
CA GLY A 415 26.95 32.77 14.25
C GLY A 415 27.93 32.67 15.41
N VAL A 416 27.62 33.23 16.59
CA VAL A 416 28.31 32.96 17.84
C VAL A 416 27.51 31.91 18.61
N PHE A 417 28.11 30.78 18.99
CA PHE A 417 27.37 29.80 19.78
C PHE A 417 27.01 30.34 21.17
N THR A 418 25.79 30.05 21.65
CA THR A 418 25.22 30.48 22.93
C THR A 418 26.19 30.28 24.10
N VAL A 419 26.95 29.18 24.08
CA VAL A 419 27.97 28.83 25.08
C VAL A 419 29.08 29.89 25.27
N TYR A 420 29.33 30.72 24.27
CA TYR A 420 30.33 31.79 24.32
C TYR A 420 29.77 33.13 24.78
N GLU A 421 28.48 33.35 24.65
CA GLU A 421 27.80 34.60 24.99
C GLU A 421 27.26 34.57 26.42
N GLY A 422 26.51 33.51 26.73
CA GLY A 422 25.79 33.34 27.98
C GLY A 422 24.84 34.50 28.28
N MET A 423 24.49 34.70 29.57
CA MET A 423 23.50 35.71 29.99
C MET A 423 24.02 37.17 30.02
N ILE A 424 24.96 37.53 29.14
CA ILE A 424 25.44 38.91 28.99
C ILE A 424 24.40 39.72 28.20
N ASP A 425 24.33 41.03 28.43
CA ASP A 425 23.44 41.99 27.74
C ASP A 425 24.30 43.23 27.50
N THR A 426 24.98 43.25 26.35
CA THR A 426 26.07 44.19 26.05
C THR A 426 25.53 45.61 25.84
N ASP A 427 24.45 45.75 25.08
CA ASP A 427 23.83 47.05 24.77
C ASP A 427 22.84 47.56 25.85
N ASN A 428 22.42 46.70 26.78
CA ASN A 428 21.46 46.96 27.86
C ASN A 428 20.03 47.25 27.38
N ASP A 429 19.59 46.68 26.25
CA ASP A 429 18.22 46.78 25.76
C ASP A 429 17.24 45.83 26.51
N GLY A 430 17.80 44.82 27.18
CA GLY A 430 17.09 43.84 27.99
C GLY A 430 16.96 42.45 27.34
N THR A 431 17.52 42.25 26.17
CA THR A 431 17.73 40.97 25.49
C THR A 431 19.17 40.53 25.77
N PRO A 432 19.40 39.33 26.34
CA PRO A 432 20.75 38.80 26.42
C PRO A 432 21.33 38.52 25.03
N ASN A 433 22.65 38.58 24.92
CA ASN A 433 23.40 38.38 23.67
C ASN A 433 22.99 37.11 22.92
N TYR A 434 22.91 35.96 23.59
CA TYR A 434 22.47 34.70 22.97
C TYR A 434 21.02 34.68 22.43
N LEU A 435 20.27 35.78 22.56
CA LEU A 435 18.93 35.98 22.02
C LEU A 435 18.84 37.27 21.17
N ASP A 436 19.97 37.93 20.89
CA ASP A 436 20.07 39.27 20.32
C ASP A 436 21.09 39.38 19.18
N ASN A 437 20.59 39.35 17.95
CA ASN A 437 21.43 39.37 16.74
C ASN A 437 22.14 40.70 16.41
N ASP A 438 22.06 41.70 17.29
CA ASP A 438 22.71 43.02 17.22
C ASP A 438 23.27 43.34 18.63
N ASP A 439 24.25 42.54 19.02
CA ASP A 439 24.75 42.37 20.38
C ASP A 439 25.11 43.68 21.11
N ASP A 440 25.65 44.65 20.39
CA ASP A 440 26.11 45.93 20.91
C ASP A 440 25.19 47.11 20.56
N GLY A 441 24.13 46.84 19.79
CA GLY A 441 23.07 47.77 19.41
C GLY A 441 23.52 48.84 18.42
N ASP A 442 24.55 48.57 17.61
CA ASP A 442 25.15 49.52 16.68
C ASP A 442 24.46 49.58 15.30
N THR A 443 23.47 48.71 15.06
CA THR A 443 22.67 48.51 13.84
C THR A 443 23.26 47.62 12.74
N ILE A 444 24.49 47.14 12.91
CA ILE A 444 25.08 46.05 12.14
C ILE A 444 24.72 44.75 12.87
N LEU A 445 24.23 43.74 12.16
CA LEU A 445 23.99 42.45 12.83
C LEU A 445 25.33 41.75 13.10
N THR A 446 25.44 41.08 14.25
CA THR A 446 26.64 40.37 14.72
C THR A 446 27.26 39.49 13.62
N ILE A 447 26.42 38.78 12.86
CA ILE A 447 26.82 37.92 11.72
C ILE A 447 27.64 38.63 10.63
N TYR A 448 27.58 39.97 10.54
CA TYR A 448 28.30 40.78 9.56
C TYR A 448 29.56 41.46 10.10
N GLU A 449 29.94 41.18 11.35
CA GLU A 449 31.03 41.85 12.07
C GLU A 449 32.29 40.99 12.18
N PHE A 450 32.42 39.98 11.31
CA PHE A 450 33.60 39.12 11.21
C PHE A 450 33.94 38.39 12.52
N ILE A 451 32.91 37.83 13.15
CA ILE A 451 32.97 37.12 14.43
C ILE A 451 33.77 35.81 14.43
N ASP A 452 33.74 35.06 13.33
CA ASP A 452 34.30 33.71 13.22
C ASP A 452 34.90 33.50 11.83
N ASP A 453 36.18 33.81 11.70
CA ASP A 453 36.88 33.88 10.43
C ASP A 453 37.14 32.46 9.84
N ASP A 454 37.09 31.43 10.69
CA ASP A 454 37.33 30.03 10.31
C ASP A 454 36.08 29.13 10.24
N GLY A 455 34.95 29.61 10.76
CA GLY A 455 33.61 29.05 10.62
C GLY A 455 33.35 27.87 11.56
N ASP A 456 33.94 27.88 12.77
CA ASP A 456 33.78 26.84 13.79
C ASP A 456 32.85 27.21 14.97
N GLY A 457 32.19 28.37 14.92
CA GLY A 457 31.24 28.91 15.90
C GLY A 457 31.90 29.53 17.14
N ASN A 458 33.24 29.56 17.19
CA ASN A 458 33.98 30.11 18.33
C ASN A 458 34.51 31.52 18.01
N PRO A 459 34.14 32.56 18.78
CA PRO A 459 34.55 33.94 18.50
C PRO A 459 36.02 34.24 18.88
N VAL A 460 36.90 33.24 19.04
CA VAL A 460 38.31 33.46 19.46
C VAL A 460 39.14 34.20 18.40
N ASP A 461 38.72 34.19 17.14
CA ASP A 461 39.38 34.89 16.04
C ASP A 461 38.59 36.06 15.44
N SER A 462 37.60 36.56 16.19
CA SER A 462 36.89 37.81 15.99
C SER A 462 37.81 39.02 15.73
N GLN A 463 37.27 40.04 15.07
CA GLN A 463 37.97 41.29 14.83
C GLN A 463 37.82 42.27 16.00
N ASP A 464 38.88 43.06 16.23
CA ASP A 464 39.01 44.13 17.20
C ASP A 464 39.77 45.25 16.46
N PHE A 465 39.00 46.11 15.78
CA PHE A 465 39.50 47.02 14.75
C PHE A 465 40.43 48.08 15.34
N ASP A 466 40.09 48.64 16.50
CA ASP A 466 40.88 49.67 17.18
C ASP A 466 41.96 49.09 18.14
N SER A 467 41.89 47.80 18.44
CA SER A 467 42.77 47.07 19.36
C SER A 467 42.68 47.50 20.83
N ASP A 468 41.50 47.91 21.31
CA ASP A 468 41.27 48.26 22.71
C ASP A 468 40.90 47.07 23.61
N GLY A 469 40.57 45.93 22.98
CA GLY A 469 40.31 44.64 23.62
C GLY A 469 38.83 44.34 23.87
N MET A 470 37.93 45.07 23.22
CA MET A 470 36.57 44.66 22.90
C MET A 470 36.54 44.25 21.42
N ASP A 471 35.83 43.18 21.11
CA ASP A 471 35.70 42.75 19.72
C ASP A 471 34.58 43.57 19.06
N ASP A 472 34.64 43.77 17.74
CA ASP A 472 33.77 44.73 17.02
C ASP A 472 32.28 44.46 17.30
N TYR A 473 31.83 43.20 17.25
CA TYR A 473 30.45 42.80 17.57
C TYR A 473 29.97 43.04 19.01
N LEU A 474 30.87 43.49 19.90
CA LEU A 474 30.57 43.86 21.28
C LEU A 474 30.90 45.33 21.56
N ASP A 475 31.35 46.10 20.58
CA ASP A 475 31.89 47.47 20.72
C ASP A 475 31.18 48.51 19.85
N ASN A 476 30.29 49.29 20.47
CA ASN A 476 29.52 50.34 19.78
C ASN A 476 30.30 51.53 19.17
N ASP A 477 31.63 51.51 19.17
CA ASP A 477 32.54 52.52 18.60
C ASP A 477 33.79 51.80 18.06
N ASP A 478 33.62 50.97 17.03
CA ASP A 478 34.60 50.00 16.48
C ASP A 478 35.98 50.61 16.19
N ASP A 479 36.03 51.91 15.84
CA ASP A 479 37.26 52.63 15.52
C ASP A 479 37.75 53.59 16.61
N ASN A 480 36.95 53.71 17.68
CA ASN A 480 37.17 54.50 18.88
C ASN A 480 37.52 55.96 18.58
N ASP A 481 36.88 56.53 17.57
CA ASP A 481 36.97 57.96 17.23
C ASP A 481 36.12 58.84 18.17
N GLY A 482 35.19 58.22 18.90
CA GLY A 482 34.28 58.84 19.86
C GLY A 482 32.91 59.21 19.30
N VAL A 483 32.56 58.72 18.11
CA VAL A 483 31.23 58.72 17.51
C VAL A 483 30.77 57.25 17.46
N PRO A 484 29.66 56.88 18.11
CA PRO A 484 29.19 55.49 18.05
C PRO A 484 28.91 55.05 16.63
N THR A 485 29.19 53.79 16.30
CA THR A 485 29.02 53.21 14.96
C THR A 485 27.63 53.48 14.40
N ALA A 486 26.56 53.30 15.18
CA ALA A 486 25.19 53.64 14.80
C ALA A 486 24.96 55.10 14.31
N ASP A 487 25.77 56.06 14.77
CA ASP A 487 25.70 57.48 14.37
C ASP A 487 26.53 57.79 13.09
N GLU A 488 27.24 56.80 12.55
CA GLU A 488 28.13 56.92 11.37
C GLU A 488 27.50 56.40 10.07
N ASN A 489 26.23 56.00 10.15
CA ASN A 489 25.43 55.48 9.03
C ASN A 489 26.05 54.19 8.41
N PRO A 490 26.29 53.15 9.24
CA PRO A 490 26.89 51.87 8.84
C PRO A 490 25.94 51.05 7.97
N ASP A 491 24.63 51.16 8.19
CA ASP A 491 23.60 50.58 7.33
C ASP A 491 22.57 51.64 6.90
N PRO A 492 22.77 52.30 5.74
CA PRO A 492 21.82 53.29 5.24
C PRO A 492 20.45 52.73 4.83
N ASN A 493 20.34 51.42 4.59
CA ASN A 493 19.15 50.81 4.03
C ASN A 493 18.28 50.10 5.09
N GLY A 494 18.85 49.80 6.25
CA GLY A 494 18.18 49.26 7.44
C GLY A 494 17.91 47.77 7.33
N ASP A 495 18.77 47.00 6.65
CA ASP A 495 18.73 45.55 6.56
C ASP A 495 19.78 44.82 7.41
N GLY A 496 20.52 45.54 8.25
CA GLY A 496 21.53 45.03 9.18
C GLY A 496 22.87 44.70 8.53
N ASN A 497 22.96 44.77 7.19
CA ASN A 497 24.16 44.43 6.46
C ASN A 497 24.94 45.71 6.06
N PRO A 498 26.24 45.82 6.39
CA PRO A 498 27.02 47.02 6.14
C PRO A 498 27.53 47.15 4.68
N ASP A 499 27.05 46.31 3.75
CA ASP A 499 27.43 46.31 2.33
C ASP A 499 27.22 47.67 1.62
N ASP A 500 26.31 48.50 2.12
CA ASP A 500 26.07 49.85 1.62
C ASP A 500 26.47 50.97 2.59
N ALA A 501 27.29 50.67 3.59
CA ALA A 501 27.85 51.61 4.56
C ALA A 501 28.36 52.91 3.93
N GLN A 502 28.16 54.00 4.66
CA GLN A 502 28.65 55.29 4.23
C GLN A 502 30.18 55.30 4.14
N ASN A 503 30.70 55.80 3.03
CA ASN A 503 32.13 56.10 2.89
C ASN A 503 32.28 57.51 2.29
N SER A 504 32.57 58.47 3.16
CA SER A 504 32.57 59.90 2.88
C SER A 504 33.78 60.36 2.07
N ASP A 505 34.92 59.70 2.23
CA ASP A 505 36.19 60.10 1.62
C ASP A 505 36.62 59.23 0.42
N ALA A 506 35.88 58.12 0.21
CA ALA A 506 36.02 57.10 -0.80
C ALA A 506 37.36 56.36 -0.77
N ASP A 507 37.87 56.05 0.44
CA ASP A 507 39.04 55.23 0.65
C ASP A 507 38.71 53.71 0.69
N SER A 508 39.38 52.91 1.53
CA SER A 508 39.14 51.46 1.64
C SER A 508 38.35 51.04 2.88
N ALA A 509 38.11 51.93 3.84
CA ALA A 509 37.32 51.67 5.04
C ALA A 509 36.00 52.48 4.98
N PRO A 510 34.87 51.91 5.41
CA PRO A 510 33.65 52.69 5.65
C PRO A 510 33.85 53.67 6.81
N ASP A 511 32.94 54.66 6.93
CA ASP A 511 33.03 55.72 7.94
C ASP A 511 33.13 55.12 9.37
N TYR A 512 32.38 54.05 9.68
CA TYR A 512 32.41 53.37 10.99
C TYR A 512 33.68 52.58 11.32
N LEU A 513 34.60 52.43 10.35
CA LEU A 513 35.92 51.82 10.53
C LEU A 513 37.02 52.81 10.10
N ASP A 514 36.77 54.13 10.14
CA ASP A 514 37.76 55.16 9.78
C ASP A 514 37.81 56.33 10.76
N ALA A 515 38.76 56.24 11.70
CA ALA A 515 38.94 57.18 12.79
C ALA A 515 39.38 58.63 12.42
N ASN A 516 39.12 59.15 11.20
CA ASN A 516 39.67 60.44 10.68
C ASN A 516 38.71 61.49 10.10
#